data_AF-A0A376LL46-F1
#
_entry.id   AF-A0A376LL46-F1
#
_cell.length_a   1.000
_cell.length_b   1.000
_cell.length_c   1.000
_cell.angle_alpha   90.00
_cell.angle_beta   90.00
_cell.angle_gamma   90.00
#
_symmetry.space_group_name_H-M   'P 1'
#
loop_
_entity.id
_entity.type
_entity.pdbx_description
1 polymer ?
#
loop_
_entity_poly.entity_id
_entity_poly.type
_entity_poly.pdbx_seq_one_letter_code
_entity_poly.pdbx_strand_id
1 'polypeptide(L)'
;MNFAQQPAQLDAFYHYLRHLVAHPDYLPANAEEKYFDTVLAGLCVGYATERHAGTKKEVCTCVGNVDLQMGRDLTTVRKVVGSGGWLSRASQFDMHHWLKYRELNDDGKRILLPTEFEYYRDSRGLLPLLANVARVDPLAAARTSIQCLTL
;
A
#
# COMPACT_ATOMS: atom_id res chain seq x y z
N MET A 1 18.78 -4.17 4.68
CA MET A 1 19.62 -5.02 3.80
C MET A 1 18.95 -5.07 2.44
N ASN A 2 19.68 -4.79 1.36
CA ASN A 2 19.09 -4.60 0.04
C ASN A 2 18.83 -5.97 -0.61
N PHE A 3 17.58 -6.42 -0.61
CA PHE A 3 17.11 -7.66 -1.22
C PHE A 3 17.58 -7.83 -2.68
N ALA A 4 17.75 -6.71 -3.39
CA ALA A 4 18.25 -6.68 -4.77
C ALA A 4 19.74 -7.05 -4.94
N GLN A 5 20.51 -7.15 -3.84
CA GLN A 5 21.95 -7.43 -3.89
C GLN A 5 22.30 -8.91 -3.68
N GLN A 6 21.31 -9.78 -3.49
CA GLN A 6 21.49 -11.22 -3.29
C GLN A 6 20.89 -11.99 -4.48
N PRO A 7 21.67 -12.33 -5.51
CA PRO A 7 21.14 -12.91 -6.75
C PRO A 7 20.40 -14.24 -6.51
N ALA A 8 20.91 -15.10 -5.63
CA ALA A 8 20.26 -16.37 -5.29
C ALA A 8 18.88 -16.16 -4.63
N GLN A 9 18.76 -15.16 -3.76
CA GLN A 9 17.49 -14.83 -3.09
C GLN A 9 16.48 -14.23 -4.07
N LEU A 10 16.97 -13.40 -5.00
CA LEU A 10 16.14 -12.82 -6.05
C LEU A 10 15.60 -13.89 -7.00
N ASP A 11 16.43 -14.85 -7.40
CA ASP A 11 16.01 -15.99 -8.23
C ASP A 11 14.97 -16.86 -7.51
N ALA A 12 15.17 -17.15 -6.21
CA ALA A 12 14.21 -17.88 -5.38
C ALA A 12 12.87 -17.14 -5.30
N PHE A 13 12.89 -15.81 -5.14
CA PHE A 13 11.69 -14.98 -5.15
C PHE A 13 10.95 -15.04 -6.49
N TYR A 14 11.66 -14.90 -7.62
CA TYR A 14 11.03 -15.03 -8.93
C TYR A 14 10.45 -16.43 -9.18
N HIS A 15 11.12 -17.48 -8.72
CA HIS A 15 10.59 -18.83 -8.77
C HIS A 15 9.28 -18.95 -7.97
N TYR A 16 9.28 -18.42 -6.75
CA TYR A 16 8.08 -18.37 -5.91
C TYR A 16 6.93 -17.61 -6.57
N LEU A 17 7.19 -16.44 -7.15
CA LEU A 17 6.16 -15.67 -7.88
C LEU A 17 5.58 -16.44 -9.06
N ARG A 18 6.40 -17.14 -9.84
CA ARG A 18 5.91 -17.99 -10.95
C ARG A 18 5.02 -19.12 -10.45
N HIS A 19 5.35 -19.70 -9.29
CA HIS A 19 4.53 -20.72 -8.66
C HIS A 19 3.16 -20.16 -8.25
N LEU A 20 3.12 -18.99 -7.60
CA LEU A 20 1.87 -18.33 -7.21
C LEU A 20 0.98 -17.98 -8.42
N VAL A 21 1.58 -17.58 -9.55
CA VAL A 21 0.82 -17.30 -10.78
C VAL A 21 0.16 -18.58 -11.32
N ALA A 22 0.83 -19.72 -11.23
CA ALA A 22 0.27 -21.01 -11.65
C ALA A 22 -0.74 -21.59 -10.63
N HIS A 23 -0.55 -21.29 -9.34
CA HIS A 23 -1.32 -21.83 -8.21
C HIS A 23 -1.73 -20.70 -7.25
N PRO A 24 -2.76 -19.89 -7.60
CA PRO A 24 -3.14 -18.72 -6.82
C PRO A 24 -3.75 -19.06 -5.44
N ASP A 25 -4.13 -20.31 -5.22
CA ASP A 25 -4.64 -20.86 -3.97
C ASP A 25 -3.53 -21.36 -3.03
N TYR A 26 -2.27 -21.38 -3.49
CA TYR A 26 -1.13 -21.77 -2.68
C TYR A 26 -0.89 -20.80 -1.52
N LEU A 27 -0.62 -21.34 -0.34
CA LEU A 27 -0.30 -20.57 0.87
C LEU A 27 1.16 -20.82 1.28
N PRO A 28 1.87 -19.80 1.79
CA PRO A 28 3.27 -19.93 2.17
C PRO A 28 3.45 -20.95 3.29
N ALA A 29 4.28 -21.97 3.05
CA ALA A 29 4.49 -23.09 3.96
C ALA A 29 5.61 -22.82 4.98
N ASN A 30 6.67 -22.14 4.54
CA ASN A 30 7.88 -21.93 5.33
C ASN A 30 8.13 -20.43 5.62
N ALA A 31 9.15 -20.14 6.45
CA ALA A 31 9.46 -18.77 6.85
C ALA A 31 9.96 -17.90 5.68
N GLU A 32 10.65 -18.50 4.71
CA GLU A 32 11.14 -17.81 3.52
C GLU A 32 9.99 -17.36 2.61
N GLU A 33 9.03 -18.25 2.33
CA GLU A 33 7.84 -17.92 1.54
C GLU A 33 6.98 -16.85 2.23
N LYS A 34 6.83 -16.92 3.55
CA LYS A 34 6.14 -15.86 4.32
C LYS A 34 6.85 -14.51 4.20
N TYR A 35 8.18 -14.52 4.14
CA TYR A 35 8.97 -13.32 3.90
C TYR A 35 8.76 -12.82 2.46
N PHE A 36 8.74 -13.71 1.47
CA PHE A 36 8.43 -13.35 0.08
C PHE A 36 7.03 -12.76 -0.08
N ASP A 37 6.02 -13.31 0.60
CA ASP A 37 4.67 -12.73 0.65
C ASP A 37 4.66 -11.32 1.25
N THR A 38 5.47 -11.10 2.30
CA THR A 38 5.62 -9.77 2.92
C THR A 38 6.23 -8.77 1.93
N VAL A 39 7.26 -9.19 1.19
CA VAL A 39 7.90 -8.38 0.15
C VAL A 39 6.92 -8.08 -1.00
N LEU A 40 6.20 -9.10 -1.47
CA LEU A 40 5.22 -8.97 -2.53
C LEU A 40 4.08 -8.01 -2.13
N ALA A 41 3.51 -8.18 -0.93
CA ALA A 41 2.50 -7.28 -0.40
C ALA A 41 3.00 -5.83 -0.31
N GLY A 42 4.24 -5.65 0.12
CA GLY A 42 4.94 -4.37 0.13
C GLY A 42 5.04 -3.70 -1.24
N LEU A 43 5.50 -4.44 -2.24
CA LEU A 43 5.59 -3.97 -3.63
C LEU A 43 4.20 -3.62 -4.18
N CYS A 44 3.19 -4.44 -3.91
CA CYS A 44 1.81 -4.18 -4.31
C CYS A 44 1.27 -2.88 -3.70
N VAL A 45 1.52 -2.64 -2.42
CA VAL A 45 1.15 -1.39 -1.74
C VAL A 45 1.84 -0.19 -2.39
N GLY A 46 3.16 -0.24 -2.57
CA GLY A 46 3.93 0.85 -3.19
C GLY A 46 3.40 1.17 -4.60
N TYR A 47 3.25 0.15 -5.43
CA TYR A 47 2.74 0.29 -6.79
C TYR A 47 1.30 0.82 -6.84
N ALA A 48 0.40 0.26 -6.01
CA ALA A 48 -1.00 0.68 -6.00
C ALA A 48 -1.16 2.12 -5.50
N THR A 49 -0.44 2.51 -4.46
CA THR A 49 -0.50 3.86 -3.91
C THR A 49 0.05 4.90 -4.87
N GLU A 50 1.15 4.59 -5.57
CA GLU A 50 1.67 5.47 -6.63
C GLU A 50 0.66 5.69 -7.76
N ARG A 51 -0.04 4.64 -8.20
CA ARG A 51 -1.08 4.75 -9.25
C ARG A 51 -2.23 5.69 -8.85
N HIS A 52 -2.43 5.92 -7.55
CA HIS A 52 -3.48 6.80 -7.02
C HIS A 52 -2.94 8.18 -6.58
N ALA A 53 -1.63 8.31 -6.40
CA ALA A 53 -0.98 9.57 -6.05
C ALA A 53 -0.79 10.45 -7.28
N GLY A 54 -0.99 11.74 -7.10
CA GLY A 54 -0.59 12.76 -8.04
C GLY A 54 0.93 12.96 -8.03
N THR A 55 1.40 13.74 -8.99
CA THR A 55 2.80 14.17 -9.08
C THR A 55 2.91 15.68 -9.07
N LYS A 56 4.07 16.19 -8.66
CA LYS A 56 4.38 17.60 -8.60
C LYS A 56 5.71 17.87 -9.30
N LYS A 57 5.74 18.88 -10.17
CA LYS A 57 6.94 19.30 -10.90
C LYS A 57 7.05 20.82 -10.88
N GLU A 58 8.22 21.33 -10.53
CA GLU A 58 8.51 22.75 -10.66
C GLU A 58 8.76 23.09 -12.14
N VAL A 59 8.10 24.14 -12.64
CA VAL A 59 8.23 24.65 -14.00
C VAL A 59 8.61 26.12 -13.97
N CYS A 60 9.54 26.51 -14.83
CA CYS A 60 9.94 27.92 -14.97
C CYS A 60 8.95 28.63 -15.91
N THR A 61 8.42 29.77 -15.46
CA THR A 61 7.51 30.62 -16.23
C THR A 61 8.07 32.04 -16.30
N CYS A 62 7.48 32.89 -17.16
CA CYS A 62 7.90 34.30 -17.28
C CYS A 62 7.76 35.11 -15.98
N VAL A 63 6.99 34.61 -15.00
CA VAL A 63 6.78 35.25 -13.70
C VAL A 63 7.54 34.56 -12.55
N GLY A 64 8.34 33.54 -12.85
CA GLY A 64 9.12 32.77 -11.88
C GLY A 64 8.79 31.27 -11.90
N ASN A 65 9.34 30.55 -10.93
CA ASN A 65 9.08 29.13 -10.76
C ASN A 65 7.67 28.91 -10.18
N VAL A 66 6.93 27.99 -10.81
CA VAL A 66 5.59 27.58 -10.36
C VAL A 66 5.57 26.08 -10.21
N ASP A 67 4.91 25.61 -9.16
CA ASP A 67 4.67 24.20 -8.92
C ASP A 67 3.45 23.71 -9.72
N LEU A 68 3.67 22.82 -10.68
CA LEU A 68 2.61 22.15 -11.43
C LEU A 68 2.26 20.81 -10.77
N GLN A 69 1.06 20.72 -10.20
CA GLN A 69 0.50 19.48 -9.67
C GLN A 69 -0.39 18.79 -10.71
N MET A 70 -0.18 17.48 -10.89
CA MET A 70 -1.00 16.61 -11.72
C MET A 70 -1.59 15.50 -10.86
N GLY A 71 -2.92 15.37 -10.81
CA GLY A 71 -3.60 14.34 -10.02
C GLY A 71 -3.78 14.72 -8.54
N ARG A 72 -4.01 13.71 -7.70
CA ARG A 72 -4.46 13.90 -6.31
C ARG A 72 -3.29 14.03 -5.34
N ASP A 73 -3.30 15.07 -4.53
CA ASP A 73 -2.35 15.18 -3.42
C ASP A 73 -2.79 14.27 -2.26
N LEU A 74 -2.03 13.20 -2.01
CA LEU A 74 -2.25 12.30 -0.88
C LEU A 74 -1.36 12.62 0.32
N THR A 75 -0.50 13.65 0.26
CA THR A 75 0.35 14.06 1.38
C THR A 75 -0.46 14.47 2.62
N THR A 76 -1.72 14.88 2.41
CA THR A 76 -2.68 15.25 3.46
C THR A 76 -3.40 14.05 4.10
N VAL A 77 -3.26 12.85 3.55
CA VAL A 77 -3.93 11.64 4.08
C VAL A 77 -3.23 11.20 5.36
N ARG A 78 -3.97 11.27 6.49
CA ARG A 78 -3.45 10.92 7.82
C ARG A 78 -3.80 9.51 8.28
N LYS A 79 -4.69 8.81 7.58
CA LYS A 79 -5.15 7.47 7.98
C LYS A 79 -5.16 6.55 6.76
N VAL A 80 -4.48 5.42 6.87
CA VAL A 80 -4.45 4.37 5.86
C VAL A 80 -5.07 3.13 6.48
N VAL A 81 -6.02 2.51 5.77
CA VAL A 81 -6.72 1.32 6.24
C VAL A 81 -6.43 0.14 5.32
N GLY A 82 -5.73 -0.87 5.83
CA GLY A 82 -5.53 -2.15 5.17
C GLY A 82 -6.75 -3.04 5.33
N SER A 83 -7.66 -2.98 4.35
CA SER A 83 -8.88 -3.79 4.34
C SER A 83 -8.69 -5.06 3.50
N GLY A 84 -9.13 -6.20 4.05
CA GLY A 84 -9.16 -7.49 3.35
C GLY A 84 -7.79 -8.15 3.10
N GLY A 85 -7.84 -9.36 2.55
CA GLY A 85 -6.66 -10.11 2.10
C GLY A 85 -5.57 -10.29 3.18
N TRP A 86 -4.32 -10.32 2.72
CA TRP A 86 -3.15 -10.49 3.57
C TRP A 86 -2.92 -9.30 4.53
N LEU A 87 -3.12 -8.06 4.06
CA LEU A 87 -2.89 -6.83 4.83
C LEU A 87 -3.74 -6.73 6.12
N SER A 88 -4.97 -7.24 6.07
CA SER A 88 -5.85 -7.29 7.26
C SER A 88 -5.29 -8.16 8.38
N ARG A 89 -4.55 -9.22 8.04
CA ARG A 89 -4.04 -10.23 8.98
C ARG A 89 -2.57 -10.01 9.35
N ALA A 90 -1.83 -9.24 8.57
CA ALA A 90 -0.40 -9.01 8.77
C ALA A 90 -0.14 -7.96 9.87
N SER A 91 -0.13 -8.40 11.13
CA SER A 91 0.12 -7.53 12.28
C SER A 91 1.54 -6.97 12.39
N GLN A 92 2.50 -7.59 11.69
CA GLN A 92 3.91 -7.19 11.70
C GLN A 92 4.31 -6.39 10.46
N PHE A 93 3.36 -6.08 9.57
CA PHE A 93 3.65 -5.40 8.31
C PHE A 93 3.90 -3.91 8.55
N ASP A 94 5.12 -3.46 8.22
CA ASP A 94 5.50 -2.05 8.28
C ASP A 94 5.07 -1.31 7.01
N MET A 95 3.84 -0.78 7.03
CA MET A 95 3.26 0.03 5.94
C MET A 95 4.09 1.28 5.62
N HIS A 96 4.76 1.88 6.61
CA HIS A 96 5.54 3.11 6.42
C HIS A 96 6.77 2.87 5.56
N HIS A 97 7.41 1.71 5.72
CA HIS A 97 8.55 1.31 4.92
C HIS A 97 8.20 1.21 3.42
N TRP A 98 7.03 0.64 3.10
CA TRP A 98 6.65 0.33 1.73
C TRP A 98 6.01 1.49 0.97
N LEU A 99 5.32 2.41 1.65
CA LEU A 99 4.76 3.61 1.02
C LEU A 99 5.83 4.60 0.59
N LYS A 100 6.99 4.63 1.25
CA LYS A 100 8.07 5.58 0.95
C LYS A 100 9.18 4.96 0.09
N TYR A 101 8.83 4.06 -0.82
CA TYR A 101 9.84 3.32 -1.58
C TYR A 101 10.59 4.18 -2.63
N ARG A 102 9.97 5.26 -3.13
CA ARG A 102 10.63 6.28 -3.98
C ARG A 102 9.97 7.66 -3.85
N GLU A 103 10.78 8.72 -3.90
CA GLU A 103 10.29 10.11 -3.82
C GLU A 103 9.94 10.71 -5.18
N LEU A 104 10.62 10.25 -6.23
CA LEU A 104 10.42 10.68 -7.61
C LEU A 104 9.91 9.51 -8.45
N ASN A 105 9.03 9.81 -9.41
CA ASN A 105 8.67 8.86 -10.45
C ASN A 105 9.77 8.79 -11.52
N ASP A 106 9.57 7.92 -12.52
CA ASP A 106 10.54 7.70 -13.60
C ASP A 106 10.79 8.95 -14.48
N ASP A 107 9.87 9.92 -14.46
CA ASP A 107 9.99 11.23 -15.14
C ASP A 107 10.70 12.30 -14.27
N GLY A 108 11.19 11.94 -13.07
CA GLY A 108 11.77 12.88 -12.12
C GLY A 108 10.76 13.83 -11.45
N LYS A 109 9.47 13.51 -11.48
CA LYS A 109 8.41 14.28 -10.80
C LYS A 109 8.24 13.75 -9.38
N ARG A 110 8.02 14.64 -8.41
CA ARG A 110 7.78 14.26 -7.02
C ARG A 110 6.42 13.58 -6.89
N ILE A 111 6.38 12.42 -6.24
CA ILE A 111 5.13 11.68 -5.99
C ILE A 111 4.50 12.22 -4.70
N LEU A 112 3.19 12.52 -4.75
CA LEU A 112 2.44 13.09 -3.64
C LEU A 112 1.80 12.00 -2.78
N LEU A 113 2.63 11.12 -2.20
CA LEU A 113 2.21 10.04 -1.31
C LEU A 113 1.99 10.53 0.14
N PRO A 114 1.20 9.82 0.95
CA PRO A 114 1.08 10.08 2.37
C PRO A 114 2.44 10.05 3.07
N THR A 115 2.80 11.12 3.78
CA THR A 115 4.09 11.25 4.47
C THR A 115 3.99 10.94 5.96
N GLU A 116 2.90 11.36 6.61
CA GLU A 116 2.60 11.12 8.01
C GLU A 116 1.19 10.56 8.13
N PHE A 117 1.08 9.27 8.46
CA PHE A 117 -0.21 8.61 8.61
C PHE A 117 -0.20 7.59 9.75
N GLU A 118 -1.37 7.21 10.20
CA GLU A 118 -1.60 6.05 11.04
C GLU A 118 -2.09 4.91 10.16
N TYR A 119 -1.48 3.73 10.31
CA TYR A 119 -1.94 2.53 9.63
C TYR A 119 -2.88 1.74 10.53
N TYR A 120 -4.07 1.45 10.01
CA TYR A 120 -5.09 0.63 10.64
C TYR A 120 -5.35 -0.61 9.78
N ARG A 121 -5.78 -1.68 10.42
CA ARG A 121 -6.12 -2.96 9.80
C ARG A 121 -7.56 -3.31 10.09
N ASP A 122 -8.25 -3.78 9.06
CA ASP A 122 -9.56 -4.44 9.21
C ASP A 122 -9.37 -5.90 9.61
N SER A 123 -8.84 -6.16 10.80
CA SER A 123 -8.45 -7.51 11.24
C SER A 123 -9.59 -8.53 11.22
N ARG A 124 -10.84 -8.06 11.27
CA ARG A 124 -12.05 -8.89 11.23
C ARG A 124 -12.68 -8.98 9.83
N GLY A 125 -12.16 -8.25 8.84
CA GLY A 125 -12.71 -8.22 7.48
C GLY A 125 -14.13 -7.66 7.41
N LEU A 126 -14.50 -6.77 8.32
CA LEU A 126 -15.86 -6.28 8.47
C LEU A 126 -16.18 -5.07 7.59
N LEU A 127 -15.19 -4.29 7.16
CA LEU A 127 -15.43 -3.08 6.36
C LEU A 127 -16.23 -3.37 5.07
N PRO A 128 -15.90 -4.41 4.27
CA PRO A 128 -16.69 -4.75 3.09
C PRO A 128 -18.13 -5.16 3.43
N LEU A 129 -18.36 -5.80 4.57
CA LEU A 129 -19.69 -6.21 5.02
C LEU A 129 -20.50 -5.02 5.53
N LEU A 130 -19.87 -4.12 6.29
CA LEU A 130 -20.48 -2.89 6.81
C LEU A 130 -20.86 -1.92 5.70
N ALA A 131 -20.16 -1.95 4.56
CA ALA A 131 -20.54 -1.15 3.38
C ALA A 131 -21.95 -1.50 2.87
N ASN A 132 -22.39 -2.77 2.97
CA ASN A 132 -23.75 -3.16 2.62
C ASN A 132 -24.78 -2.59 3.60
N VAL A 133 -24.44 -2.59 4.89
CA VAL A 133 -25.29 -2.05 5.97
C VAL A 133 -25.41 -0.53 5.88
N ALA A 134 -24.37 0.16 5.42
CA ALA A 134 -24.33 1.62 5.31
C ALA A 134 -25.43 2.21 4.42
N ARG A 135 -26.04 1.40 3.53
CA ARG A 135 -27.20 1.81 2.73
C ARG A 135 -28.47 2.01 3.55
N VAL A 136 -28.60 1.30 4.67
CA VAL A 136 -29.78 1.32 5.56
C VAL A 136 -29.50 2.14 6.81
N ASP A 137 -28.33 1.95 7.43
CA ASP A 137 -27.90 2.69 8.61
C ASP A 137 -26.42 3.14 8.46
N PRO A 138 -26.17 4.32 7.86
CA PRO A 138 -24.82 4.81 7.63
C PRO A 138 -24.09 5.15 8.92
N LEU A 139 -24.80 5.59 9.96
CA LEU A 139 -24.18 6.01 11.22
C LEU A 139 -23.68 4.81 12.02
N ALA A 140 -24.51 3.76 12.15
CA ALA A 140 -24.10 2.53 12.82
C ALA A 140 -22.96 1.84 12.07
N ALA A 141 -23.02 1.78 10.74
CA ALA A 141 -21.96 1.21 9.92
C ALA A 141 -20.63 1.97 10.10
N ALA A 142 -20.63 3.30 10.07
CA ALA A 142 -19.42 4.10 10.25
C ALA A 142 -18.81 3.94 11.66
N ARG A 143 -19.64 3.99 12.71
CA ARG A 143 -19.18 3.80 14.10
C ARG A 143 -18.56 2.42 14.31
N THR A 144 -19.26 1.39 13.85
CA THR A 144 -18.77 0.00 13.94
C THR A 144 -17.49 -0.18 13.16
N SER A 145 -17.38 0.43 11.97
CA SER A 145 -16.16 0.37 11.17
C SER A 145 -14.96 0.90 11.94
N ILE A 146 -15.08 2.08 12.56
CA ILE A 146 -13.99 2.68 13.35
C ILE A 146 -13.65 1.81 14.56
N GLN A 147 -14.65 1.28 15.27
CA GLN A 147 -14.44 0.43 16.45
C GLN A 147 -13.75 -0.91 16.15
N CYS A 148 -13.86 -1.40 14.91
CA CYS A 148 -13.26 -2.67 14.51
C CYS A 148 -11.84 -2.54 13.99
N LEU A 149 -11.37 -1.31 13.73
CA LEU A 149 -10.01 -1.06 13.27
C LEU A 149 -9.01 -1.31 14.40
N THR A 150 -7.96 -2.05 14.06
CA THR A 150 -6.81 -2.29 14.93
C THR A 150 -5.58 -1.65 14.32
N LEU A 151 -4.72 -1.03 15.13
CA LEU A 151 -3.37 -0.66 14.69
C LEU A 151 -2.58 -1.93 14.31
#